data_AF-A0A257TWB7-F1
#
_entry.id   AF-A0A257TWB7-F1
#
_cell.length_a   1.000
_cell.length_b   1.000
_cell.length_c   1.000
_cell.angle_alpha   90.00
_cell.angle_beta   90.00
_cell.angle_gamma   90.00
#
_symmetry.space_group_name_H-M   'P 1'
#
loop_
_entity.id
_entity.type
_entity.pdbx_description
1 polymer ?
#
loop_
_entity_poly.entity_id
_entity_poly.type
_entity_poly.pdbx_seq_one_letter_code
_entity_poly.pdbx_strand_id
1 'polypeptide(L)'
;MLLTRGRVLLLLAYLATMGVVVAALVAARRRVIASLDTPQAREQWRAWKAETARQKQSGEAVARRAVTSDEPPALILLRDRFPAIVVSTVLICSFLFAFLAFVVRGVLGPGRPTP
;
A
#
# COMPACT_ATOMS: atom_id res chain seq x y z
N MET A 1 -22.54 24.62 15.45
CA MET A 1 -21.07 24.41 15.48
C MET A 1 -20.47 24.99 14.20
N LEU A 2 -20.01 26.25 14.22
CA LEU A 2 -19.33 26.84 13.07
C LEU A 2 -17.89 26.30 13.01
N LEU A 3 -17.59 25.46 12.02
CA LEU A 3 -16.19 25.11 11.72
C LEU A 3 -15.47 26.40 11.32
N THR A 4 -14.42 26.76 12.04
CA THR A 4 -13.56 27.87 11.66
C THR A 4 -12.94 27.60 10.28
N ARG A 5 -12.78 28.63 9.44
CA ARG A 5 -12.26 28.49 8.05
C ARG A 5 -10.98 27.65 7.98
N GLY A 6 -10.09 27.79 8.95
CA GLY A 6 -8.86 26.98 9.04
C GLY A 6 -9.10 25.49 9.28
N ARG A 7 -10.15 25.10 10.04
CA ARG A 7 -10.52 23.68 10.20
C ARG A 7 -11.10 23.10 8.92
N VAL A 8 -11.87 23.89 8.18
CA VAL A 8 -12.41 23.48 6.86
C VAL A 8 -11.29 23.26 5.87
N LEU A 9 -10.35 24.20 5.74
CA LEU A 9 -9.19 24.06 4.86
C LEU A 9 -8.34 22.82 5.21
N LEU A 10 -8.13 22.57 6.50
CA LEU A 10 -7.35 21.41 6.95
C LEU A 10 -8.07 20.09 6.67
N LEU A 11 -9.40 20.06 6.81
CA LEU A 11 -10.20 18.88 6.48
C LEU A 11 -10.23 18.63 4.97
N LEU A 12 -10.34 19.68 4.15
CA LEU A 12 -10.23 19.58 2.69
C LEU A 12 -8.86 19.07 2.26
N ALA A 13 -7.78 19.60 2.83
CA ALA A 13 -6.43 19.13 2.56
C ALA A 13 -6.27 17.64 2.95
N TYR A 14 -6.78 17.24 4.11
CA TYR A 14 -6.77 15.84 4.54
C TYR A 14 -7.51 14.93 3.56
N LEU A 15 -8.74 15.28 3.19
CA LEU A 15 -9.53 14.50 2.24
C LEU A 15 -8.87 14.42 0.86
N ALA A 16 -8.30 15.54 0.38
CA ALA A 16 -7.56 15.57 -0.88
C ALA A 16 -6.34 14.64 -0.82
N THR A 17 -5.54 14.69 0.25
CA THR A 17 -4.38 13.80 0.43
C THR A 17 -4.79 12.33 0.47
N MET A 18 -5.80 11.98 1.28
CA MET A 18 -6.28 10.59 1.35
C MET A 18 -6.86 10.12 0.00
N GLY A 19 -7.60 10.99 -0.69
CA GLY A 19 -8.13 10.73 -2.02
C GLY A 19 -7.02 10.44 -3.04
N VAL A 20 -5.95 11.23 -3.04
CA VAL A 20 -4.78 11.02 -3.91
C VAL A 20 -4.09 9.70 -3.60
N VAL A 21 -3.88 9.38 -2.32
CA VAL A 21 -3.24 8.11 -1.91
C VAL A 21 -4.07 6.90 -2.35
N VAL A 22 -5.38 6.92 -2.10
CA VAL A 22 -6.27 5.83 -2.51
C VAL A 22 -6.32 5.71 -4.03
N ALA A 23 -6.41 6.81 -4.76
CA ALA A 23 -6.39 6.81 -6.21
C ALA A 23 -5.08 6.23 -6.77
N ALA A 24 -3.93 6.58 -6.18
CA ALA A 24 -2.63 6.05 -6.54
C ALA A 24 -2.55 4.53 -6.30
N LEU A 25 -3.03 4.03 -5.17
CA LEU A 25 -3.09 2.60 -4.86
C LEU A 25 -3.98 1.83 -5.86
N VAL A 26 -5.14 2.37 -6.20
CA VAL A 26 -6.05 1.76 -7.19
C VAL A 26 -5.42 1.75 -8.57
N ALA A 27 -4.77 2.84 -8.99
CA ALA A 27 -4.07 2.92 -10.26
C ALA A 27 -2.90 1.92 -10.33
N ALA A 28 -2.10 1.82 -9.26
CA ALA A 28 -1.03 0.85 -9.15
C ALA A 28 -1.55 -0.59 -9.22
N ARG A 29 -2.62 -0.91 -8.49
CA ARG A 29 -3.30 -2.21 -8.54
C ARG A 29 -3.70 -2.58 -9.96
N ARG A 30 -4.35 -1.67 -10.70
CA ARG A 30 -4.78 -1.93 -12.08
C ARG A 30 -3.59 -2.25 -12.99
N ARG A 31 -2.49 -1.50 -12.87
CA ARG A 31 -1.27 -1.73 -13.66
C ARG A 31 -0.62 -3.08 -13.34
N VAL A 32 -0.50 -3.42 -12.06
CA VAL A 32 0.15 -4.67 -11.63
C VAL A 32 -0.70 -5.89 -11.97
N ILE A 33 -2.03 -5.82 -11.79
CA ILE A 33 -2.91 -6.92 -12.21
C ILE A 33 -2.85 -7.09 -13.72
N ALA A 34 -2.89 -6.01 -14.50
CA ALA A 34 -2.79 -6.08 -15.96
C ALA A 34 -1.48 -6.73 -16.43
N SER A 35 -0.36 -6.52 -15.72
CA SER A 35 0.90 -7.21 -16.05
C SER A 35 0.91 -8.68 -15.65
N LEU A 36 0.23 -9.04 -14.56
CA LEU A 36 0.22 -10.40 -14.00
C LEU A 36 -0.83 -11.31 -14.64
N ASP A 37 -1.86 -10.76 -15.27
CA ASP A 37 -2.94 -11.53 -15.92
C ASP A 37 -2.59 -11.99 -17.34
N THR A 38 -1.35 -11.76 -17.79
CA THR A 38 -0.89 -12.18 -19.11
C THR A 38 -0.59 -13.68 -19.17
N PRO A 39 -0.84 -14.36 -20.31
CA PRO A 39 -0.47 -15.77 -20.50
C PRO A 39 1.01 -16.02 -20.23
N GLN A 40 1.89 -15.09 -20.64
CA GLN A 40 3.33 -15.17 -20.38
C GLN A 40 3.66 -15.13 -18.88
N ALA A 41 3.00 -14.28 -18.09
CA ALA A 41 3.22 -14.23 -16.64
C ALA A 41 2.80 -15.53 -15.93
N ARG A 42 1.71 -16.15 -16.39
CA ARG A 42 1.27 -17.47 -15.88
C ARG A 42 2.24 -18.58 -16.28
N GLU A 43 2.84 -18.51 -17.46
CA GLU A 43 3.89 -19.46 -17.89
C GLU A 43 5.18 -19.29 -17.11
N GLN A 44 5.64 -18.04 -16.90
CA GLN A 44 6.80 -17.75 -16.05
C GLN A 44 6.60 -18.25 -14.63
N TRP A 45 5.40 -18.06 -14.06
CA TRP A 45 5.05 -18.61 -12.75
C TRP A 45 5.11 -20.14 -12.70
N ARG A 46 4.56 -20.81 -13.72
CA ARG A 46 4.63 -22.28 -13.84
C ARG A 46 6.08 -22.78 -14.00
N ALA A 47 6.88 -22.10 -14.81
CA ALA A 47 8.30 -22.41 -15.00
C ALA A 47 9.09 -22.25 -13.68
N TRP A 48 8.86 -21.16 -12.96
CA TRP A 48 9.46 -20.94 -11.64
C TRP A 48 9.05 -22.00 -10.60
N LYS A 49 7.77 -22.40 -10.58
CA LYS A 49 7.29 -23.50 -9.73
C LYS A 49 7.96 -24.84 -10.08
N ALA A 50 8.12 -25.14 -11.36
CA ALA A 50 8.78 -26.35 -11.81
C ALA A 50 10.27 -26.37 -11.42
N GLU A 51 10.95 -25.23 -11.53
CA GLU A 51 12.36 -25.08 -11.16
C GLU A 51 12.57 -25.21 -9.65
N THR A 52 11.74 -24.56 -8.84
CA THR A 52 11.78 -24.70 -7.37
C THR A 52 11.47 -26.13 -6.91
N ALA A 53 10.60 -26.87 -7.63
CA ALA A 53 10.37 -28.28 -7.36
C ALA A 53 11.58 -29.17 -7.70
N ARG A 54 12.32 -28.85 -8.77
CA ARG A 54 13.59 -29.54 -9.11
C ARG A 54 14.67 -29.27 -8.08
N GLN A 55 14.83 -28.02 -7.62
CA GLN A 55 15.81 -27.64 -6.59
C GLN A 55 15.60 -28.40 -5.26
N LYS A 56 14.35 -28.72 -4.93
CA LYS A 56 14.02 -29.55 -3.76
C LYS A 56 14.53 -30.99 -3.87
N GLN A 57 14.63 -31.56 -5.07
CA GLN A 57 15.13 -32.92 -5.30
C GLN A 57 16.66 -33.01 -5.22
N SER A 58 17.36 -31.89 -5.44
CA SER A 58 18.83 -31.80 -5.42
C SER A 58 19.46 -31.69 -4.01
N GLY A 59 18.68 -31.79 -2.93
CA GLY A 59 19.24 -31.94 -1.58
C GLY A 59 19.85 -30.66 -0.98
N GLU A 60 19.36 -29.47 -1.35
CA GLU A 60 19.78 -28.22 -0.70
C GLU A 60 19.46 -28.22 0.81
N ALA A 61 20.35 -27.61 1.59
CA ALA A 61 20.31 -27.59 3.07
C ALA A 61 19.03 -26.98 3.68
N VAL A 62 18.21 -26.28 2.89
CA VAL A 62 16.92 -25.72 3.35
C VAL A 62 15.79 -26.25 2.45
N ALA A 63 15.07 -27.24 2.95
CA ALA A 63 13.86 -27.75 2.30
C ALA A 63 12.76 -26.67 2.31
N ARG A 64 12.60 -25.93 1.20
CA ARG A 64 11.47 -25.01 1.02
C ARG A 64 10.17 -25.80 0.79
N ARG A 65 9.09 -25.38 1.45
CA ARG A 65 7.75 -25.98 1.25
C ARG A 65 7.30 -25.70 -0.18
N ALA A 66 6.73 -26.72 -0.84
CA ALA A 66 6.18 -26.55 -2.17
C ALA A 66 5.04 -25.53 -2.14
N VAL A 67 5.03 -24.61 -3.10
CA VAL A 67 3.96 -23.61 -3.23
C VAL A 67 2.72 -24.30 -3.79
N THR A 68 1.68 -24.42 -2.95
CA THR A 68 0.41 -25.09 -3.33
C THR A 68 -0.47 -24.24 -4.25
N SER A 69 -0.24 -22.92 -4.32
CA SER A 69 -1.08 -22.00 -5.10
C SER A 69 -0.84 -22.11 -6.61
N ASP A 70 -1.92 -22.19 -7.37
CA ASP A 70 -1.89 -22.11 -8.83
C ASP A 70 -1.67 -20.69 -9.35
N GLU A 71 -2.08 -19.68 -8.57
CA GLU A 71 -1.90 -18.26 -8.88
C GLU A 71 -0.67 -17.67 -8.17
N PRO A 72 -0.03 -16.64 -8.75
CA PRO A 72 1.03 -15.89 -8.08
C PRO A 72 0.51 -15.24 -6.78
N PRO A 73 1.27 -15.30 -5.67
CA PRO A 73 0.82 -14.78 -4.38
C PRO A 73 0.54 -13.27 -4.41
N ALA A 74 1.27 -12.51 -5.24
CA ALA A 74 1.01 -11.09 -5.46
C ALA A 74 -0.37 -10.83 -6.06
N LEU A 75 -0.85 -11.72 -6.94
CA LEU A 75 -2.17 -11.63 -7.54
C LEU A 75 -3.27 -11.83 -6.47
N ILE A 76 -3.10 -12.84 -5.62
CA ILE A 76 -4.01 -13.14 -4.49
C ILE A 76 -4.06 -11.96 -3.51
N LEU A 77 -2.89 -11.41 -3.15
CA LEU A 77 -2.79 -10.25 -2.25
C LEU A 77 -3.53 -9.02 -2.82
N LEU A 78 -3.33 -8.72 -4.10
CA LEU A 78 -3.97 -7.59 -4.79
C LEU A 78 -5.44 -7.86 -5.11
N ARG A 79 -5.89 -9.10 -5.22
CA ARG A 79 -7.30 -9.44 -5.43
C ARG A 79 -8.08 -9.44 -4.12
N ASP A 80 -7.65 -10.26 -3.17
CA ASP A 80 -8.45 -10.66 -2.02
C ASP A 80 -8.15 -9.83 -0.77
N ARG A 81 -6.96 -9.23 -0.68
CA ARG A 81 -6.50 -8.47 0.51
C ARG A 81 -6.26 -6.98 0.23
N PHE A 82 -6.59 -6.49 -0.97
CA PHE A 82 -6.45 -5.07 -1.30
C PHE A 82 -7.17 -4.11 -0.34
N PRO A 83 -8.38 -4.40 0.16
CA PRO A 83 -9.02 -3.54 1.16
C PRO A 83 -8.18 -3.39 2.43
N ALA A 84 -7.55 -4.48 2.90
CA ALA A 84 -6.68 -4.42 4.08
C ALA A 84 -5.44 -3.54 3.84
N ILE A 85 -4.86 -3.60 2.63
CA ILE A 85 -3.74 -2.73 2.23
C ILE A 85 -4.17 -1.27 2.20
N VAL A 86 -5.35 -0.97 1.64
CA VAL A 86 -5.88 0.40 1.58
C VAL A 86 -6.13 0.93 3.00
N VAL A 87 -6.78 0.16 3.86
CA VAL A 87 -7.06 0.57 5.25
C VAL A 87 -5.77 0.83 6.03
N SER A 88 -4.81 -0.10 5.99
CA SER A 88 -3.54 0.09 6.70
C SER A 88 -2.76 1.30 6.18
N THR A 89 -2.74 1.50 4.86
CA THR A 89 -2.08 2.66 4.26
C THR A 89 -2.75 3.97 4.67
N VAL A 90 -4.10 4.03 4.60
CA VAL A 90 -4.84 5.22 5.03
C VAL A 90 -4.57 5.52 6.51
N LEU A 91 -4.60 4.51 7.39
CA LEU A 91 -4.31 4.71 8.82
C LEU A 91 -2.91 5.31 9.05
N ILE A 92 -1.88 4.78 8.39
CA ILE A 92 -0.51 5.28 8.50
C ILE A 92 -0.42 6.71 7.95
N CYS A 93 -1.00 6.96 6.78
CA CYS A 93 -1.03 8.29 6.16
C CYS A 93 -1.80 9.30 7.01
N SER A 94 -2.89 8.90 7.67
CA SER A 94 -3.64 9.76 8.59
C SER A 94 -2.80 10.16 9.79
N PHE A 95 -2.04 9.22 10.37
CA PHE A 95 -1.13 9.52 11.47
C PHE A 95 -0.03 10.50 11.03
N LEU A 96 0.58 10.26 9.86
CA LEU A 96 1.60 11.13 9.30
C LEU A 96 1.05 12.53 9.00
N PHE A 97 -0.15 12.63 8.43
CA PHE A 97 -0.82 13.90 8.17
C PHE A 97 -1.10 14.64 9.48
N ALA A 98 -1.59 13.95 10.51
CA ALA A 98 -1.86 14.56 11.81
C ALA A 98 -0.59 15.10 12.46
N PHE A 99 0.50 14.33 12.41
CA PHE A 99 1.82 14.75 12.89
C PHE A 99 2.32 15.99 12.11
N LEU A 100 2.26 15.96 10.78
CA LEU A 100 2.67 17.09 9.95
C LEU A 100 1.82 18.34 10.22
N ALA A 101 0.51 18.18 10.32
CA ALA A 101 -0.42 19.26 10.66
C ALA A 101 -0.13 19.85 12.05
N PHE A 102 0.27 19.03 13.02
CA PHE A 102 0.69 19.47 14.33
C PHE A 102 1.97 20.32 14.26
N VAL A 103 2.99 19.84 13.54
CA VAL A 103 4.25 20.58 13.33
C VAL A 103 4.01 21.92 12.62
N VAL A 104 3.24 21.92 11.53
CA VAL A 104 2.90 23.13 10.78
C VAL A 104 2.17 24.15 11.66
N ARG A 105 1.24 23.69 12.51
CA ARG A 105 0.57 24.56 13.49
C ARG A 105 1.53 25.11 14.54
N GLY A 106 2.52 24.34 14.96
CA GLY A 106 3.56 24.79 15.90
C GLY A 106 4.46 25.86 15.30
N VAL A 107 4.88 25.70 14.04
CA VAL A 107 5.74 26.65 13.33
C VAL A 107 5.00 27.95 12.99
N LEU A 108 3.74 27.86 12.58
CA LEU A 108 2.92 29.02 12.18
C LEU A 108 2.17 29.65 13.36
N GLY A 109 2.25 29.06 14.56
CA GLY A 109 1.62 29.59 15.76
C GLY A 109 2.29 30.89 16.20
N PRO A 110 1.53 31.88 16.70
CA PRO A 110 2.11 33.12 17.19
C PRO A 110 3.13 32.81 18.28
N GLY A 111 4.38 33.23 18.08
CA GLY A 111 5.42 33.18 19.10
C GLY A 111 4.90 33.89 20.35
N ARG A 112 5.00 33.23 21.50
CA ARG A 112 4.63 33.86 22.77
C ARG A 112 5.39 35.19 22.89
N PRO A 113 4.72 36.33 23.12
CA PRO A 113 5.42 37.56 23.42
C PRO A 113 6.24 37.32 24.69
N THR A 114 7.56 37.43 24.56
CA THR A 114 8.47 37.45 25.71
C THR A 114 8.17 38.71 26.56
N PRO A 115 8.13 38.60 27.90
CA PRO A 115 7.94 39.75 28.77
C PRO A 115 9.09 40.75 28.68
#